data_AF-S9RCZ0-F1
#
_entry.id   AF-S9RCZ0-F1
#
_cell.length_a   1.000
_cell.length_b   1.000
_cell.length_c   1.000
_cell.angle_alpha   90.00
_cell.angle_beta   90.00
_cell.angle_gamma   90.00
#
_symmetry.space_group_name_H-M   'P 1'
#
loop_
_entity.id
_entity.type
_entity.pdbx_description
1 polymer ?
#
loop_
_entity_poly.entity_id
_entity_poly.type
_entity_poly.pdbx_seq_one_letter_code
_entity_poly.pdbx_strand_id
1 'polypeptide(L)'
;MSLTVWNIESIKDVAEMLGISNLGDEAASAIAMDLEYRIHQVIQEAMKFMVHSKRTVLSNADISSALRTLNVEPLYGFNTSRPVEFHEAAVGAGQNSLYYLDDEEIDFEKIINFPLPKVPRNISYTAHWLAIEGVQPAIPQNPTPSDHTTGEWAPKGPAAITPGATAATKEASNGISSMENVEVKPLVRHVLSKELQLYFERITAALLDVSNPELRHAALSSLRDDPGLHQLLPYFIMFLSDSISHNLSNLVILTTLMQMAWALLDNPNLFVEPYVQQLMPSILTCLVAKRLGNDPHNHDHYALRDLAAYLLGIVCNRFGNVYYTLKPRVTRTVLKAFLDNTKPYTTHYGAINGLKTMGKEAIRVLLVPNIKVYEILVRKSLEKGNDDDKYEANRCMDALYDSLLLLRDDQLSTNRTVPPNARGLLEKIVGNLMTEKIMEKEDKDLILALVDENNPA
;
A
#
# COMPACT_ATOMS: atom_id res chain seq x y z
N MET A 1 26.33 5.15 -59.11
CA MET A 1 25.52 5.21 -57.87
C MET A 1 25.31 6.68 -57.60
N SER A 2 24.07 7.19 -57.58
CA SER A 2 23.86 8.56 -57.09
C SER A 2 24.38 8.63 -55.65
N LEU A 3 25.11 9.71 -55.32
CA LEU A 3 25.67 9.90 -53.97
C LEU A 3 24.61 10.27 -52.93
N THR A 4 23.38 10.57 -53.35
CA THR A 4 22.27 11.10 -52.55
C THR A 4 20.95 10.44 -52.97
N VAL A 5 19.98 10.42 -52.05
CA VAL A 5 18.63 9.87 -52.29
C VAL A 5 17.71 10.91 -52.94
N TRP A 6 18.01 12.21 -52.75
CA TRP A 6 17.19 13.30 -53.30
C TRP A 6 17.28 13.42 -54.82
N ASN A 7 16.15 13.57 -55.50
CA ASN A 7 16.10 13.69 -56.96
C ASN A 7 16.64 15.06 -57.43
N ILE A 8 17.53 15.03 -58.43
CA ILE A 8 18.13 16.23 -59.03
C ILE A 8 17.07 17.02 -59.83
N GLU A 9 16.07 16.33 -60.40
CA GLU A 9 14.99 16.97 -61.17
C GLU A 9 14.20 17.95 -60.30
N SER A 10 13.89 17.60 -59.04
CA SER A 10 13.14 18.48 -58.14
C SER A 10 13.84 19.82 -57.88
N ILE A 11 15.17 19.87 -57.96
CA ILE A 11 15.94 21.13 -57.83
C ILE A 11 15.89 21.94 -59.11
N LYS A 12 15.90 21.26 -60.27
CA LYS A 12 15.70 21.91 -61.57
C LYS A 12 14.30 22.50 -61.67
N ASP A 13 13.28 21.79 -61.19
CA ASP A 13 11.90 22.30 -61.14
C ASP A 13 11.81 23.59 -60.32
N VAL A 14 12.43 23.63 -59.14
CA VAL A 14 12.49 24.85 -58.29
C VAL A 14 13.29 25.98 -58.97
N ALA A 15 14.35 25.65 -59.70
CA ALA A 15 15.13 26.64 -60.46
C ALA A 15 14.30 27.23 -61.62
N GLU A 16 13.52 26.41 -62.32
CA GLU A 16 12.59 26.84 -63.37
C GLU A 16 11.46 27.71 -62.80
N MET A 17 10.93 27.38 -61.61
CA MET A 17 9.95 28.24 -60.91
C MET A 17 10.51 29.64 -60.61
N LEU A 18 11.81 29.75 -60.38
CA LEU A 18 12.51 31.03 -60.20
C LEU A 18 12.89 31.72 -61.52
N GLY A 19 12.64 31.09 -62.66
CA GLY A 19 12.95 31.61 -64.01
C GLY A 19 14.37 31.29 -64.51
N ILE A 20 15.09 30.37 -63.87
CA ILE A 20 16.43 29.92 -64.27
C ILE A 20 16.30 28.66 -65.14
N SER A 21 16.41 28.83 -66.46
CA SER A 21 16.11 27.78 -67.44
C SER A 21 17.25 26.81 -67.76
N ASN A 22 18.48 27.06 -67.30
CA ASN A 22 19.62 26.17 -67.57
C ASN A 22 20.57 26.05 -66.37
N LEU A 23 20.16 25.25 -65.37
CA LEU A 23 20.99 24.89 -64.23
C LEU A 23 21.89 23.69 -64.58
N GLY A 24 23.21 23.83 -64.42
CA GLY A 24 24.15 22.73 -64.67
C GLY A 24 23.94 21.56 -63.69
N ASP A 25 24.06 20.33 -64.21
CA ASP A 25 23.81 19.09 -63.45
C ASP A 25 24.71 18.95 -62.21
N GLU A 26 25.95 19.44 -62.28
CA GLU A 26 26.90 19.41 -61.16
C GLU A 26 26.45 20.33 -60.01
N ALA A 27 25.94 21.52 -60.34
CA ALA A 27 25.40 22.45 -59.35
C ALA A 27 24.12 21.91 -58.71
N ALA A 28 23.22 21.32 -59.50
CA ALA A 28 22.00 20.70 -59.00
C ALA A 28 22.31 19.52 -58.05
N SER A 29 23.31 18.70 -58.39
CA SER A 29 23.78 17.59 -57.54
C SER A 29 24.37 18.09 -56.22
N ALA A 30 25.18 19.16 -56.23
CA ALA A 30 25.75 19.74 -55.02
C ALA A 30 24.67 20.32 -54.08
N ILE A 31 23.65 20.99 -54.63
CA ILE A 31 22.51 21.52 -53.86
C ILE A 31 21.68 20.37 -53.27
N ALA A 32 21.48 19.27 -54.00
CA ALA A 32 20.78 18.09 -53.50
C ALA A 32 21.45 17.52 -52.25
N MET A 33 22.78 17.46 -52.27
CA MET A 33 23.58 16.97 -51.16
C MET A 33 23.49 17.87 -49.93
N ASP A 34 23.55 19.19 -50.09
CA ASP A 34 23.39 20.13 -48.96
C ASP A 34 21.96 20.10 -48.41
N LEU A 35 20.94 20.00 -49.27
CA LEU A 35 19.54 19.89 -48.87
C LEU A 35 19.31 18.62 -48.03
N GLU A 36 19.80 17.48 -48.50
CA GLU A 36 19.68 16.21 -47.77
C GLU A 36 20.37 16.30 -46.41
N TYR A 37 21.56 16.90 -46.33
CA TYR A 37 22.25 17.14 -45.06
C TYR A 37 21.42 18.00 -44.08
N ARG A 38 20.83 19.09 -44.57
CA ARG A 38 19.97 19.97 -43.75
C ARG A 38 18.71 19.26 -43.25
N ILE A 39 18.08 18.43 -44.09
CA ILE A 39 16.91 17.63 -43.70
C ILE A 39 17.30 16.68 -42.56
N HIS A 40 18.42 15.97 -42.69
CA HIS A 40 18.92 15.09 -41.62
C HIS A 40 19.21 15.86 -40.34
N GLN A 41 19.79 17.06 -40.43
CA GLN A 41 20.05 17.91 -39.27
C GLN A 41 18.76 18.30 -38.54
N VAL A 42 17.72 18.72 -39.27
CA VAL A 42 16.40 19.06 -38.69
C VAL A 42 15.77 17.83 -38.03
N ILE A 43 15.81 16.68 -38.69
CA ILE A 43 15.23 15.43 -38.16
C ILE A 43 15.97 14.99 -36.89
N GLN A 44 17.30 15.08 -36.85
CA GLN A 44 18.09 14.74 -35.66
C GLN A 44 17.75 15.63 -34.47
N GLU A 45 17.59 16.95 -34.67
CA GLU A 45 17.15 17.85 -33.61
C GLU A 45 15.71 17.54 -33.16
N ALA A 46 14.80 17.28 -34.11
CA ALA A 46 13.41 16.93 -33.80
C ALA A 46 13.31 15.60 -33.02
N MET A 47 14.14 14.61 -33.34
CA MET A 47 14.24 13.36 -32.60
C MET A 47 14.67 13.58 -31.14
N LYS A 48 15.57 14.53 -30.87
CA LYS A 48 15.94 14.88 -29.49
C LYS A 48 14.71 15.40 -28.73
N PHE A 49 13.94 16.31 -29.33
CA PHE A 49 12.70 16.80 -28.72
C PHE A 49 11.66 15.68 -28.48
N MET A 50 11.54 14.73 -29.39
CA MET A 50 10.67 13.56 -29.24
C MET A 50 11.08 12.68 -28.05
N VAL A 51 12.37 12.35 -27.94
CA VAL A 51 12.91 11.54 -26.83
C VAL A 51 12.78 12.28 -25.50
N HIS A 52 13.07 13.58 -25.46
CA HIS A 52 12.88 14.41 -24.28
C HIS A 52 11.41 14.55 -23.87
N SER A 53 10.49 14.45 -24.84
CA SER A 53 9.05 14.38 -24.61
C SER A 53 8.54 12.99 -24.19
N LYS A 54 9.44 11.98 -24.08
CA LYS A 54 9.11 10.58 -23.76
C LYS A 54 8.11 9.94 -24.73
N ARG A 55 8.13 10.35 -26.00
CA ARG A 55 7.30 9.79 -27.07
C ARG A 55 8.15 8.94 -28.02
N THR A 56 7.51 8.00 -28.69
CA THR A 56 8.14 7.15 -29.74
C THR A 56 7.76 7.60 -31.16
N VAL A 57 6.76 8.47 -31.28
CA VAL A 57 6.26 9.00 -32.56
C VAL A 57 6.61 10.48 -32.65
N LEU A 58 7.27 10.85 -33.75
CA LEU A 58 7.64 12.23 -34.05
C LEU A 58 6.39 13.04 -34.40
N SER A 59 6.19 14.17 -33.75
CA SER A 59 5.07 15.09 -34.01
C SER A 59 5.54 16.34 -34.75
N ASN A 60 4.60 17.01 -35.42
CA ASN A 60 4.85 18.29 -36.10
C ASN A 60 5.41 19.35 -35.13
N ALA A 61 4.99 19.32 -33.86
CA ALA A 61 5.50 20.22 -32.83
C ALA A 61 7.01 20.02 -32.53
N ASP A 62 7.51 18.78 -32.68
CA ASP A 62 8.93 18.47 -32.47
C ASP A 62 9.77 19.08 -33.60
N ILE A 63 9.28 19.00 -34.84
CA ILE A 63 9.91 19.62 -36.02
C ILE A 63 9.85 21.15 -35.92
N SER A 64 8.71 21.73 -35.54
CA SER A 64 8.60 23.19 -35.34
C SER A 64 9.58 23.71 -34.27
N SER A 65 9.81 22.92 -33.21
CA SER A 65 10.78 23.24 -32.16
C SER A 65 12.23 23.12 -32.64
N ALA A 66 12.51 22.10 -33.48
CA ALA A 66 13.80 21.94 -34.14
C ALA A 66 14.13 23.11 -35.08
N LEU A 67 13.17 23.52 -35.92
CA LEU A 67 13.33 24.68 -36.83
C LEU A 67 13.64 25.95 -36.06
N ARG A 68 12.92 26.21 -34.96
CA ARG A 68 13.20 27.37 -34.08
C ARG A 68 14.60 27.32 -33.48
N THR A 69 15.08 26.14 -33.09
CA THR A 69 16.42 25.95 -32.51
C THR A 69 17.52 26.17 -33.54
N LEU A 70 17.29 25.75 -34.79
CA LEU A 70 18.18 25.95 -35.91
C LEU A 70 18.08 27.35 -36.54
N ASN A 71 17.29 28.26 -35.95
CA ASN A 71 16.99 29.60 -36.46
C ASN A 71 16.44 29.61 -37.90
N VAL A 72 15.69 28.56 -38.26
CA VAL A 72 14.94 28.50 -39.52
C VAL A 72 13.57 29.12 -39.31
N GLU A 73 13.06 29.77 -40.36
CA GLU A 73 11.72 30.37 -40.34
C GLU A 73 10.64 29.31 -40.03
N PRO A 74 9.66 29.63 -39.17
CA PRO A 74 8.63 28.68 -38.78
C PRO A 74 7.66 28.39 -39.93
N LEU A 75 7.41 27.10 -40.18
CA LEU A 75 6.42 26.64 -41.14
C LEU A 75 5.03 26.57 -40.48
N TYR A 76 4.08 27.34 -41.00
CA TYR A 76 2.70 27.38 -40.52
C TYR A 76 1.78 26.48 -41.37
N GLY A 77 0.62 26.10 -40.84
CA GLY A 77 -0.41 25.32 -41.57
C GLY A 77 -0.41 23.81 -41.30
N PHE A 78 0.57 23.28 -40.57
CA PHE A 78 0.72 21.83 -40.30
C PHE A 78 0.14 21.36 -38.97
N ASN A 79 -0.74 22.13 -38.32
CA ASN A 79 -1.34 21.75 -37.02
C ASN A 79 -2.78 21.22 -37.16
N THR A 80 -3.23 20.99 -38.40
CA THR A 80 -4.59 20.56 -38.70
C THR A 80 -4.78 19.07 -38.40
N SER A 81 -5.94 18.70 -37.87
CA SER A 81 -6.29 17.31 -37.57
C SER A 81 -6.61 16.45 -38.80
N ARG A 82 -6.65 17.06 -40.00
CA ARG A 82 -6.91 16.37 -41.25
C ARG A 82 -5.59 15.85 -41.82
N PRO A 83 -5.53 14.57 -42.24
CA PRO A 83 -4.35 14.07 -42.94
C PRO A 83 -4.18 14.83 -44.25
N VAL A 84 -2.93 15.01 -44.65
CA VAL A 84 -2.58 15.62 -45.94
C VAL A 84 -2.65 14.54 -47.02
N GLU A 85 -3.47 14.74 -48.04
CA GLU A 85 -3.62 13.81 -49.16
C GLU A 85 -2.94 14.38 -50.41
N PHE A 86 -2.04 13.60 -51.02
CA PHE A 86 -1.35 13.97 -52.26
C PHE A 86 -2.08 13.33 -53.45
N HIS A 87 -2.51 14.16 -54.40
CA HIS A 87 -3.16 13.69 -55.63
C HIS A 87 -2.19 13.73 -56.81
N GLU A 88 -2.22 12.67 -57.62
CA GLU A 88 -1.39 12.56 -58.82
C GLU A 88 -2.08 13.26 -60.00
N ALA A 89 -1.42 14.27 -60.57
CA ALA A 89 -1.78 14.89 -61.83
C ALA A 89 -0.91 14.31 -62.96
N ALA A 90 -1.53 13.56 -63.87
CA ALA A 90 -0.86 13.06 -65.06
C ALA A 90 -0.68 14.21 -66.08
N VAL A 91 0.55 14.66 -66.29
CA VAL A 91 0.88 15.69 -67.28
C VAL A 91 1.40 15.02 -68.55
N GLY A 92 0.52 14.84 -69.54
CA GLY A 92 0.89 14.40 -70.89
C GLY A 92 1.57 13.02 -71.01
N ALA A 93 1.67 12.50 -72.24
CA ALA A 93 2.36 11.23 -72.46
C ALA A 93 3.88 11.43 -72.42
N GLY A 94 4.55 10.90 -71.38
CA GLY A 94 6.02 10.83 -71.28
C GLY A 94 6.69 11.82 -70.33
N GLN A 95 5.94 12.59 -69.52
CA GLN A 95 6.50 13.38 -68.41
C GLN A 95 6.27 12.67 -67.08
N ASN A 96 7.11 12.96 -66.09
CA ASN A 96 7.00 12.41 -64.74
C ASN A 96 5.71 12.90 -64.07
N SER A 97 5.09 12.04 -63.26
CA SER A 97 3.87 12.34 -62.52
C SER A 97 4.10 13.49 -61.53
N LEU A 98 3.26 14.52 -61.61
CA LEU A 98 3.26 15.65 -60.69
C LEU A 98 2.27 15.39 -59.56
N TYR A 99 2.71 15.55 -58.31
CA TYR A 99 1.84 15.43 -57.16
C TYR A 99 1.47 16.83 -56.67
N TYR A 100 0.19 17.07 -56.43
CA TYR A 100 -0.29 18.31 -55.86
C TYR A 100 -1.09 18.04 -54.59
N LEU A 101 -1.17 19.07 -53.76
CA LEU A 101 -2.02 19.09 -52.57
C LEU A 101 -3.38 19.61 -53.00
N ASP A 102 -4.42 18.81 -52.80
CA ASP A 102 -5.79 19.27 -53.03
C ASP A 102 -6.21 20.15 -51.86
N ASP A 103 -6.58 21.40 -52.16
CA ASP A 103 -7.02 22.39 -51.17
C ASP A 103 -8.48 22.76 -51.48
N GLU A 104 -9.41 22.06 -50.84
CA GLU A 104 -10.84 22.31 -51.01
C GLU A 104 -11.22 23.65 -50.37
N GLU A 105 -11.80 24.55 -51.16
CA GLU A 105 -12.37 25.79 -50.64
C GLU A 105 -13.58 25.50 -49.72
N ILE A 106 -13.48 25.89 -48.44
CA ILE A 106 -14.54 25.70 -47.45
C ILE A 106 -15.27 27.02 -47.22
N ASP A 107 -16.60 26.98 -47.32
CA ASP A 107 -17.46 28.10 -46.98
C ASP A 107 -17.40 28.45 -45.48
N PHE A 108 -17.27 29.74 -45.15
CA PHE A 108 -17.18 30.23 -43.78
C PHE A 108 -18.42 29.89 -42.94
N GLU A 109 -19.61 29.83 -43.54
CA GLU A 109 -20.83 29.45 -42.82
C GLU A 109 -20.76 28.02 -42.28
N LYS A 110 -20.09 27.11 -43.02
CA LYS A 110 -19.90 25.73 -42.56
C LYS A 110 -18.95 25.64 -41.37
N ILE A 111 -17.91 26.49 -41.33
CA ILE A 111 -16.95 26.54 -40.22
C ILE A 111 -17.59 27.10 -38.96
N ILE A 112 -18.38 28.18 -39.09
CA ILE A 112 -19.08 28.82 -37.96
C ILE A 112 -20.09 27.86 -37.33
N ASN A 113 -20.80 27.09 -38.15
CA ASN A 113 -21.78 26.12 -37.71
C ASN A 113 -21.17 24.76 -37.29
N PHE A 114 -19.85 24.61 -37.34
CA PHE A 114 -19.19 23.37 -36.97
C PHE A 114 -19.29 23.13 -35.45
N PRO A 115 -19.74 21.95 -35.00
CA PRO A 115 -19.90 21.68 -33.58
C PRO A 115 -18.56 21.69 -32.84
N LEU A 116 -18.58 22.15 -31.60
CA LEU A 116 -17.40 22.17 -30.73
C LEU A 116 -16.87 20.75 -30.50
N PRO A 117 -15.54 20.56 -30.47
CA PRO A 117 -14.95 19.25 -30.22
C PRO A 117 -15.20 18.81 -28.77
N LYS A 118 -15.24 17.48 -28.57
CA LYS A 118 -15.38 16.91 -27.22
C LYS A 118 -14.07 17.08 -26.44
N VAL A 119 -14.19 17.57 -25.21
CA VAL A 119 -13.05 17.76 -24.31
C VAL A 119 -12.76 16.44 -23.57
N PRO A 120 -11.51 15.95 -23.55
CA PRO A 120 -11.13 14.77 -22.77
C PRO A 120 -11.23 15.06 -21.26
N ARG A 121 -11.28 14.00 -20.45
CA ARG A 121 -11.23 14.13 -18.99
C ARG A 121 -9.89 14.68 -18.53
N ASN A 122 -9.89 15.37 -17.40
CA ASN A 122 -8.65 15.79 -16.72
C ASN A 122 -7.78 14.58 -16.37
N ILE A 123 -6.47 14.83 -16.29
CA ILE A 123 -5.47 13.81 -15.98
C ILE A 123 -5.66 13.33 -14.53
N SER A 124 -5.83 12.02 -14.35
CA SER A 124 -5.89 11.35 -13.05
C SER A 124 -4.97 10.14 -13.06
N TYR A 125 -4.37 9.81 -11.92
CA TYR A 125 -3.57 8.59 -11.78
C TYR A 125 -4.38 7.48 -11.11
N THR A 126 -4.02 6.23 -11.40
CA THR A 126 -4.57 5.05 -10.72
C THR A 126 -3.40 4.14 -10.38
N ALA A 127 -3.20 3.90 -9.08
CA ALA A 127 -2.11 3.06 -8.59
C ALA A 127 -2.58 1.62 -8.40
N HIS A 128 -1.71 0.67 -8.70
CA HIS A 128 -1.90 -0.74 -8.42
C HIS A 128 -0.55 -1.41 -8.13
N TRP A 129 -0.58 -2.59 -7.53
CA TRP A 129 0.63 -3.37 -7.27
C TRP A 129 1.11 -4.06 -8.54
N LEU A 130 2.27 -3.63 -9.06
CA LEU A 130 2.92 -4.29 -10.19
C LEU A 130 3.59 -5.60 -9.78
N ALA A 131 4.23 -5.63 -8.61
CA ALA A 131 4.89 -6.81 -8.08
C ALA A 131 4.89 -6.79 -6.54
N ILE A 132 4.80 -7.98 -5.95
CA ILE A 132 4.97 -8.25 -4.52
C ILE A 132 6.01 -9.35 -4.41
N GLU A 133 7.13 -9.11 -3.72
CA GLU A 133 8.21 -10.11 -3.55
C GLU A 133 8.78 -10.63 -4.90
N GLY A 134 8.81 -9.77 -5.92
CA GLY A 134 9.27 -10.12 -7.27
C GLY A 134 8.28 -10.93 -8.10
N VAL A 135 7.08 -11.23 -7.57
CA VAL A 135 6.00 -11.91 -8.30
C VAL A 135 4.94 -10.89 -8.68
N GLN A 136 4.51 -10.91 -9.94
CA GLN A 136 3.43 -10.07 -10.44
C GLN A 136 2.07 -10.66 -10.04
N PRO A 137 1.21 -9.92 -9.30
CA PRO A 137 -0.12 -10.40 -8.96
C PRO A 137 -1.02 -10.40 -10.20
N ALA A 138 -1.91 -11.39 -10.30
CA ALA A 138 -2.84 -11.56 -11.41
C ALA A 138 -4.06 -10.62 -11.27
N ILE A 139 -3.82 -9.31 -11.26
CA ILE A 139 -4.88 -8.29 -11.29
C ILE A 139 -5.18 -7.88 -12.74
N PRO A 140 -6.41 -7.39 -13.05
CA PRO A 140 -6.77 -7.01 -14.42
C PRO A 140 -5.86 -5.94 -15.07
N GLN A 141 -5.17 -5.14 -14.26
CA GLN A 141 -4.24 -4.11 -14.72
C GLN A 141 -2.88 -4.66 -15.13
N ASN A 142 -2.52 -5.87 -14.68
CA ASN A 142 -1.24 -6.50 -14.97
C ASN A 142 -1.36 -7.40 -16.22
N PRO A 143 -0.33 -7.44 -17.10
CA PRO A 143 -0.31 -8.34 -18.24
C PRO A 143 -0.38 -9.79 -17.80
N THR A 144 -1.03 -10.61 -18.63
CA THR A 144 -1.05 -12.06 -18.48
C THR A 144 0.14 -12.69 -19.21
N PRO A 145 0.59 -13.89 -18.81
CA PRO A 145 1.65 -14.62 -19.52
C PRO A 145 1.38 -14.82 -21.03
N SER A 146 0.12 -14.87 -21.44
CA SER A 146 -0.32 -14.93 -22.84
C SER A 146 -0.13 -13.63 -23.63
N ASP A 147 -0.15 -12.47 -22.96
CA ASP A 147 0.03 -11.17 -23.62
C ASP A 147 1.50 -10.98 -24.06
N HIS A 148 2.44 -11.60 -23.33
CA HIS A 148 3.86 -11.57 -23.65
C HIS A 148 4.24 -12.34 -24.92
N THR A 149 3.39 -13.23 -25.43
CA THR A 149 3.68 -14.04 -26.62
C THR A 149 3.07 -13.47 -27.90
N THR A 150 2.14 -12.52 -27.80
CA THR A 150 1.31 -12.07 -28.95
C THR A 150 1.29 -10.56 -29.20
N GLY A 151 2.04 -9.75 -28.43
CA GLY A 151 2.07 -8.28 -28.57
C GLY A 151 3.46 -7.64 -28.72
N GLU A 152 3.48 -6.30 -28.82
CA GLU A 152 4.68 -5.43 -28.82
C GLU A 152 5.64 -5.64 -27.62
N TRP A 153 5.18 -6.40 -26.62
CA TRP A 153 5.85 -6.72 -25.37
C TRP A 153 6.59 -8.07 -25.41
N ALA A 154 6.70 -8.69 -26.59
CA ALA A 154 7.55 -9.86 -26.79
C ALA A 154 8.99 -9.53 -26.32
N PRO A 155 9.59 -10.37 -25.45
CA PRO A 155 10.92 -10.08 -24.92
C PRO A 155 11.92 -9.99 -26.07
N LYS A 156 12.41 -8.78 -26.34
CA LYS A 156 13.53 -8.55 -27.25
C LYS A 156 14.83 -8.91 -26.53
N GLY A 157 15.11 -10.20 -26.44
CA GLY A 157 16.39 -10.73 -25.96
C GLY A 157 16.33 -12.23 -25.58
N PRO A 158 17.45 -12.98 -25.65
CA PRO A 158 17.45 -14.44 -25.44
C PRO A 158 17.34 -14.90 -23.96
N ALA A 159 17.04 -14.00 -23.02
CA ALA A 159 17.31 -14.24 -21.59
C ALA A 159 16.08 -14.42 -20.67
N ALA A 160 14.89 -14.66 -21.23
CA ALA A 160 13.70 -14.97 -20.42
C ALA A 160 12.95 -16.20 -20.97
N ILE A 161 13.65 -17.33 -21.06
CA ILE A 161 13.00 -18.64 -21.06
C ILE A 161 12.71 -18.96 -19.59
N THR A 162 11.52 -18.63 -19.13
CA THR A 162 11.04 -18.98 -17.79
C THR A 162 10.74 -20.48 -17.74
N PRO A 163 11.34 -21.26 -16.81
CA PRO A 163 10.93 -22.64 -16.57
C PRO A 163 9.66 -22.63 -15.71
N GLY A 164 8.50 -22.66 -16.35
CA GLY A 164 7.21 -22.70 -15.63
C GLY A 164 5.97 -23.00 -16.47
N ALA A 165 6.09 -23.18 -17.79
CA ALA A 165 4.95 -23.30 -18.70
C ALA A 165 4.23 -24.67 -18.68
N THR A 166 4.42 -25.53 -17.66
CA THR A 166 3.80 -26.86 -17.63
C THR A 166 3.15 -27.18 -16.28
N ALA A 167 2.14 -26.41 -15.85
CA ALA A 167 1.18 -26.85 -14.82
C ALA A 167 -0.03 -25.90 -14.66
N ALA A 168 -0.79 -25.66 -15.73
CA ALA A 168 -2.08 -24.94 -15.58
C ALA A 168 -3.11 -25.40 -16.64
N THR A 169 -3.44 -26.68 -16.60
CA THR A 169 -4.72 -27.16 -17.13
C THR A 169 -5.45 -27.87 -16.01
N LYS A 170 -6.35 -27.13 -15.34
CA LYS A 170 -7.66 -27.58 -14.82
C LYS A 170 -8.20 -26.56 -13.80
N GLU A 171 -9.48 -26.27 -13.98
CA GLU A 171 -10.48 -25.72 -13.03
C GLU A 171 -10.92 -24.28 -13.28
N ALA A 172 -11.86 -24.17 -14.22
CA ALA A 172 -12.85 -23.12 -14.27
C ALA A 172 -14.09 -23.57 -13.47
N SER A 173 -14.31 -22.98 -12.29
CA SER A 173 -15.64 -22.91 -11.68
C SER A 173 -15.75 -21.76 -10.67
N ASN A 174 -16.58 -20.77 -11.03
CA ASN A 174 -17.41 -19.88 -10.21
C ASN A 174 -16.97 -19.49 -8.79
N GLY A 175 -16.75 -18.19 -8.58
CA GLY A 175 -16.70 -17.58 -7.25
C GLY A 175 -16.35 -16.10 -7.24
N ILE A 176 -17.23 -15.23 -7.75
CA ILE A 176 -17.14 -13.78 -7.54
C ILE A 176 -17.54 -13.49 -6.09
N SER A 177 -16.57 -13.46 -5.16
CA SER A 177 -16.58 -12.66 -3.91
C SER A 177 -15.51 -13.12 -2.92
N SER A 178 -14.25 -12.85 -3.21
CA SER A 178 -13.20 -12.77 -2.21
C SER A 178 -12.00 -12.13 -2.87
N MET A 179 -11.38 -11.16 -2.21
CA MET A 179 -10.07 -10.62 -2.56
C MET A 179 -9.19 -11.79 -3.06
N GLU A 180 -8.84 -11.78 -4.34
CA GLU A 180 -7.95 -12.80 -4.95
C GLU A 180 -6.56 -12.64 -4.31
N ASN A 181 -6.41 -13.21 -3.12
CA ASN A 181 -5.12 -13.74 -2.73
C ASN A 181 -4.87 -14.89 -3.71
N VAL A 182 -4.19 -14.58 -4.82
CA VAL A 182 -3.42 -15.59 -5.53
C VAL A 182 -2.64 -16.31 -4.43
N GLU A 183 -2.85 -17.61 -4.31
CA GLU A 183 -2.04 -18.46 -3.45
C GLU A 183 -0.58 -18.18 -3.80
N VAL A 184 0.09 -17.35 -3.00
CA VAL A 184 1.52 -17.45 -2.82
C VAL A 184 1.69 -18.80 -2.13
N LYS A 185 1.57 -19.89 -2.90
CA LYS A 185 1.99 -21.21 -2.46
C LYS A 185 3.44 -21.00 -2.02
N PRO A 186 3.77 -21.14 -0.73
CA PRO A 186 5.15 -21.10 -0.31
C PRO A 186 5.75 -22.46 -0.70
N LEU A 187 5.86 -22.70 -1.99
CA LEU A 187 6.50 -23.88 -2.57
C LEU A 187 7.51 -23.48 -3.64
N VAL A 188 7.93 -22.22 -3.65
CA VAL A 188 9.30 -21.90 -4.06
C VAL A 188 10.08 -22.05 -2.77
N ARG A 189 10.90 -23.11 -2.66
CA ARG A 189 11.99 -23.09 -1.68
C ARG A 189 12.71 -21.78 -1.95
N HIS A 190 12.56 -20.76 -1.12
CA HIS A 190 13.42 -19.58 -1.19
C HIS A 190 14.82 -20.17 -1.28
N VAL A 191 15.58 -19.79 -2.31
CA VAL A 191 16.95 -20.28 -2.52
C VAL A 191 17.80 -19.63 -1.44
N LEU A 192 17.60 -20.12 -0.22
CA LEU A 192 18.15 -19.57 0.99
C LEU A 192 19.58 -20.06 1.03
N SER A 193 20.52 -19.13 1.08
CA SER A 193 21.93 -19.48 1.17
C SER A 193 22.18 -20.33 2.44
N LYS A 194 23.22 -21.14 2.41
CA LYS A 194 23.63 -21.93 3.59
C LYS A 194 23.89 -21.02 4.81
N GLU A 195 24.42 -19.82 4.58
CA GLU A 195 24.66 -18.83 5.64
C GLU A 195 23.36 -18.28 6.24
N LEU A 196 22.36 -17.99 5.40
CA LEU A 196 21.03 -17.52 5.86
C LEU A 196 20.29 -18.61 6.64
N GLN A 197 20.43 -19.88 6.24
CA GLN A 197 19.89 -21.02 7.00
C GLN A 197 20.57 -21.14 8.36
N LEU A 198 21.91 -21.10 8.40
CA LEU A 198 22.67 -21.17 9.65
C LEU A 198 22.35 -19.99 10.58
N TYR A 199 22.16 -18.79 10.02
CA TYR A 199 21.73 -17.61 10.76
C TYR A 199 20.34 -17.82 11.38
N PHE A 200 19.38 -18.30 10.59
CA PHE A 200 18.03 -18.61 11.08
C PHE A 200 18.04 -19.65 12.20
N GLU A 201 18.80 -20.75 12.04
CA GLU A 201 18.94 -21.80 13.06
C GLU A 201 19.57 -21.25 14.34
N ARG A 202 20.61 -20.42 14.23
CA ARG A 202 21.28 -19.82 15.40
C ARG A 202 20.38 -18.84 16.14
N ILE A 203 19.63 -17.99 15.43
CA ILE A 203 18.69 -17.05 16.05
C ILE A 203 17.53 -17.80 16.71
N THR A 204 16.92 -18.76 16.03
CA THR A 204 15.79 -19.51 16.61
C THR A 204 16.21 -20.31 17.84
N ALA A 205 17.40 -20.92 17.83
CA ALA A 205 17.97 -21.57 19.01
C ALA A 205 18.25 -20.58 20.15
N ALA A 206 18.84 -19.41 19.86
CA ALA A 206 19.11 -18.38 20.87
C ALA A 206 17.84 -17.77 21.49
N LEU A 207 16.75 -17.67 20.71
CA LEU A 207 15.46 -17.16 21.20
C LEU A 207 14.73 -18.16 22.10
N LEU A 208 14.93 -19.47 21.88
CA LEU A 208 14.32 -20.52 22.71
C LEU A 208 15.15 -20.87 23.96
N ASP A 209 16.42 -20.47 24.01
CA ASP A 209 17.27 -20.68 25.18
C ASP A 209 16.87 -19.76 26.36
N VAL A 210 16.36 -20.38 27.41
CA VAL A 210 15.95 -19.69 28.65
C VAL A 210 17.19 -19.30 29.48
N SER A 211 18.31 -20.00 29.34
CA SER A 211 19.47 -19.92 30.25
C SER A 211 20.33 -18.68 30.01
N ASN A 212 20.42 -18.21 28.76
CA ASN A 212 21.34 -17.15 28.35
C ASN A 212 20.60 -15.88 27.87
N PRO A 213 20.31 -14.90 28.76
CA PRO A 213 19.61 -13.68 28.38
C PRO A 213 20.42 -12.77 27.44
N GLU A 214 21.75 -12.79 27.53
CA GLU A 214 22.63 -11.95 26.70
C GLU A 214 22.56 -12.35 25.22
N LEU A 215 22.60 -13.66 24.92
CA LEU A 215 22.48 -14.17 23.56
C LEU A 215 21.12 -13.83 22.95
N ARG A 216 20.06 -13.87 23.75
CA ARG A 216 18.71 -13.48 23.32
C ARG A 216 18.64 -12.00 22.99
N HIS A 217 19.22 -11.13 23.82
CA HIS A 217 19.21 -9.69 23.55
C HIS A 217 20.03 -9.36 22.30
N ALA A 218 21.18 -10.01 22.10
CA ALA A 218 21.97 -9.89 20.89
C ALA A 218 21.19 -10.34 19.64
N ALA A 219 20.48 -11.48 19.72
CA ALA A 219 19.64 -11.97 18.63
C ALA A 219 18.48 -10.99 18.30
N LEU A 220 17.82 -10.42 19.32
CA LEU A 220 16.77 -9.42 19.12
C LEU A 220 17.28 -8.12 18.51
N SER A 221 18.49 -7.66 18.92
CA SER A 221 19.13 -6.48 18.31
C SER A 221 19.48 -6.75 16.85
N SER A 222 20.01 -7.94 16.53
CA SER A 222 20.29 -8.35 15.16
C SER A 222 19.04 -8.27 14.27
N LEU A 223 17.91 -8.82 14.74
CA LEU A 223 16.64 -8.79 13.99
C LEU A 223 16.11 -7.37 13.75
N ARG A 224 16.39 -6.44 14.67
CA ARG A 224 15.95 -5.04 14.58
C ARG A 224 16.75 -4.24 13.54
N ASP A 225 18.06 -4.47 13.45
CA ASP A 225 18.96 -3.63 12.67
C ASP A 225 19.34 -4.24 11.30
N ASP A 226 19.31 -5.57 11.16
CA ASP A 226 19.81 -6.25 9.97
C ASP A 226 18.93 -5.99 8.73
N PRO A 227 19.50 -5.47 7.61
CA PRO A 227 18.75 -5.17 6.39
C PRO A 227 18.56 -6.39 5.47
N GLY A 228 19.33 -7.46 5.66
CA GLY A 228 19.35 -8.64 4.78
C GLY A 228 18.28 -9.70 5.05
N LEU A 229 17.34 -9.43 5.97
CA LEU A 229 16.41 -10.45 6.49
C LEU A 229 15.13 -10.63 5.68
N HIS A 230 14.96 -9.90 4.57
CA HIS A 230 13.74 -9.92 3.78
C HIS A 230 13.32 -11.34 3.34
N GLN A 231 14.27 -12.16 2.88
CA GLN A 231 13.99 -13.55 2.47
C GLN A 231 13.66 -14.48 3.65
N LEU A 232 14.09 -14.14 4.87
CA LEU A 232 13.85 -14.92 6.09
C LEU A 232 12.53 -14.53 6.78
N LEU A 233 11.97 -13.37 6.43
CA LEU A 233 10.79 -12.82 7.08
C LEU A 233 9.58 -13.77 7.08
N PRO A 234 9.20 -14.43 5.97
CA PRO A 234 8.10 -15.41 5.97
C PRO A 234 8.35 -16.57 6.95
N TYR A 235 9.61 -17.05 6.99
CA TYR A 235 10.01 -18.16 7.86
C TYR A 235 9.97 -17.75 9.34
N PHE A 236 10.40 -16.53 9.67
CA PHE A 236 10.29 -16.00 11.03
C PHE A 236 8.85 -15.85 11.49
N ILE A 237 7.94 -15.39 10.63
CA ILE A 237 6.51 -15.26 10.97
C ILE A 237 5.84 -16.62 11.13
N MET A 238 6.18 -17.58 10.27
CA MET A 238 5.72 -18.97 10.41
C MET A 238 6.23 -19.58 11.71
N PHE A 239 7.52 -19.45 11.99
CA PHE A 239 8.15 -19.91 13.24
C PHE A 239 7.50 -19.27 14.46
N LEU A 240 7.20 -17.97 14.41
CA LEU A 240 6.53 -17.26 15.49
C LEU A 240 5.14 -17.85 15.76
N SER A 241 4.33 -18.04 14.73
CA SER A 241 2.98 -18.63 14.85
C SER A 241 3.02 -20.05 15.42
N ASP A 242 3.97 -20.86 14.96
CA ASP A 242 4.11 -22.25 15.37
C ASP A 242 4.62 -22.36 16.83
N SER A 243 5.65 -21.58 17.16
CA SER A 243 6.27 -21.57 18.48
C SER A 243 5.33 -21.05 19.58
N ILE A 244 4.49 -20.05 19.28
CA ILE A 244 3.47 -19.56 20.22
C ILE A 244 2.42 -20.64 20.48
N SER A 245 2.01 -21.36 19.44
CA SER A 245 0.98 -22.41 19.56
C SER A 245 1.47 -23.61 20.37
N HIS A 246 2.75 -23.98 20.23
CA HIS A 246 3.35 -25.10 20.94
C HIS A 246 3.80 -24.75 22.37
N ASN A 247 4.22 -23.52 22.64
CA ASN A 247 4.82 -23.10 23.92
C ASN A 247 3.91 -22.21 24.80
N LEU A 248 2.59 -22.46 24.82
CA LEU A 248 1.65 -21.70 25.65
C LEU A 248 1.91 -21.80 27.18
N SER A 249 2.68 -22.80 27.59
CA SER A 249 3.05 -23.08 28.99
C SER A 249 4.22 -22.26 29.52
N ASN A 250 5.12 -21.76 28.67
CA ASN A 250 6.33 -21.07 29.10
C ASN A 250 6.26 -19.56 28.81
N LEU A 251 6.13 -18.78 29.88
CA LEU A 251 6.04 -17.32 29.79
C LEU A 251 7.27 -16.63 29.22
N VAL A 252 8.46 -17.13 29.56
CA VAL A 252 9.72 -16.50 29.17
C VAL A 252 9.90 -16.60 27.66
N ILE A 253 9.56 -17.75 27.10
CA ILE A 253 9.58 -17.99 25.65
C ILE A 253 8.55 -17.10 24.96
N LEU A 254 7.30 -17.06 25.45
CA LEU A 254 6.26 -16.21 24.86
C LEU A 254 6.62 -14.72 24.89
N THR A 255 7.22 -14.25 25.98
CA THR A 255 7.71 -12.87 26.09
C THR A 255 8.79 -12.58 25.07
N THR A 256 9.73 -13.52 24.91
CA THR A 256 10.80 -13.42 23.91
C THR A 256 10.26 -13.42 22.48
N LEU A 257 9.23 -14.23 22.19
CA LEU A 257 8.57 -14.27 20.88
C LEU A 257 7.78 -12.97 20.60
N MET A 258 7.13 -12.38 21.60
CA MET A 258 6.50 -11.06 21.44
C MET A 258 7.54 -9.94 21.26
N GLN A 259 8.70 -10.03 21.93
CA GLN A 259 9.83 -9.12 21.70
C GLN A 259 10.42 -9.29 20.29
N MET A 260 10.48 -10.52 19.77
CA MET A 260 10.86 -10.79 18.39
C MET A 260 9.89 -10.16 17.41
N ALA A 261 8.58 -10.31 17.63
CA ALA A 261 7.55 -9.67 16.80
C ALA A 261 7.67 -8.14 16.82
N TRP A 262 8.02 -7.56 17.98
CA TRP A 262 8.32 -6.14 18.09
C TRP A 262 9.59 -5.73 17.33
N ALA A 263 10.69 -6.47 17.46
CA ALA A 263 11.94 -6.20 16.74
C ALA A 263 11.75 -6.25 15.22
N LEU A 264 10.99 -7.23 14.72
CA LEU A 264 10.65 -7.32 13.29
C LEU A 264 9.80 -6.15 12.81
N LEU A 265 8.85 -5.68 13.64
CA LEU A 265 8.00 -4.54 13.31
C LEU A 265 8.75 -3.20 13.38
N ASP A 266 9.77 -3.08 14.23
CA ASP A 266 10.54 -1.86 14.40
C ASP A 266 11.62 -1.67 13.31
N ASN A 267 12.02 -2.75 12.64
CA ASN A 267 13.03 -2.70 11.58
C ASN A 267 12.52 -1.90 10.35
N PRO A 268 13.16 -0.77 10.00
CA PRO A 268 12.73 0.09 8.88
C PRO A 268 13.06 -0.52 7.52
N ASN A 269 14.00 -1.46 7.45
CA ASN A 269 14.45 -2.09 6.22
C ASN A 269 13.56 -3.26 5.79
N LEU A 270 12.61 -3.67 6.63
CA LEU A 270 11.73 -4.80 6.37
C LEU A 270 10.34 -4.35 5.93
N PHE A 271 9.90 -4.88 4.79
CA PHE A 271 8.53 -4.72 4.32
C PHE A 271 7.63 -5.79 4.96
N VAL A 272 7.18 -5.54 6.19
CA VAL A 272 6.32 -6.45 6.98
C VAL A 272 4.85 -6.41 6.55
N GLU A 273 4.47 -5.39 5.77
CA GLU A 273 3.11 -5.09 5.35
C GLU A 273 2.32 -6.29 4.78
N PRO A 274 2.87 -7.12 3.85
CA PRO A 274 2.15 -8.28 3.30
C PRO A 274 1.80 -9.33 4.38
N TYR A 275 2.61 -9.40 5.43
CA TYR A 275 2.54 -10.44 6.44
C TYR A 275 1.77 -10.01 7.70
N VAL A 276 1.33 -8.75 7.79
CA VAL A 276 0.58 -8.24 8.95
C VAL A 276 -0.63 -9.13 9.24
N GLN A 277 -1.38 -9.55 8.22
CA GLN A 277 -2.56 -10.40 8.43
C GLN A 277 -2.23 -11.78 9.02
N GLN A 278 -1.02 -12.31 8.77
CA GLN A 278 -0.54 -13.57 9.33
C GLN A 278 0.08 -13.41 10.72
N LEU A 279 0.68 -12.25 11.02
CA LEU A 279 1.23 -11.93 12.34
C LEU A 279 0.14 -11.67 13.40
N MET A 280 -1.00 -11.12 12.98
CA MET A 280 -2.07 -10.68 13.88
C MET A 280 -2.72 -11.80 14.72
N PRO A 281 -3.04 -12.99 14.18
CA PRO A 281 -3.52 -14.12 14.98
C PRO A 281 -2.58 -14.49 16.13
N SER A 282 -1.26 -14.44 15.91
CA SER A 282 -0.25 -14.74 16.93
C SER A 282 -0.30 -13.73 18.09
N ILE A 283 -0.38 -12.44 17.79
CA ILE A 283 -0.51 -11.37 18.80
C ILE A 283 -1.84 -11.49 19.55
N LEU A 284 -2.94 -11.71 18.82
CA LEU A 284 -4.27 -11.86 19.40
C LEU A 284 -4.38 -13.11 20.28
N THR A 285 -3.68 -14.18 19.95
CA THR A 285 -3.63 -15.40 20.77
C THR A 285 -2.95 -15.12 22.11
N CYS A 286 -1.79 -14.47 22.11
CA CYS A 286 -1.11 -14.07 23.35
C CYS A 286 -1.95 -13.10 24.21
N LEU A 287 -2.77 -12.26 23.58
CA LEU A 287 -3.65 -11.33 24.27
C LEU A 287 -4.88 -12.00 24.90
N VAL A 288 -5.54 -12.90 24.16
CA VAL A 288 -6.88 -13.43 24.48
C VAL A 288 -6.85 -14.86 25.02
N ALA A 289 -5.68 -15.51 25.11
CA ALA A 289 -5.57 -16.89 25.60
C ALA A 289 -6.21 -17.07 27.00
N LYS A 290 -6.93 -18.19 27.17
CA LYS A 290 -7.66 -18.54 28.40
C LYS A 290 -6.72 -18.84 29.56
N ARG A 291 -5.61 -19.53 29.28
CA ARG A 291 -4.56 -19.84 30.25
C ARG A 291 -3.23 -19.67 29.53
N LEU A 292 -2.37 -18.85 30.09
CA LEU A 292 -0.96 -18.77 29.74
C LEU A 292 -0.23 -19.32 30.97
N GLY A 293 0.85 -20.09 30.78
CA GLY A 293 1.62 -20.65 31.90
C GLY A 293 1.17 -22.00 32.43
N ASN A 294 2.09 -22.61 33.19
CA ASN A 294 1.82 -23.82 33.98
C ASN A 294 1.22 -23.51 35.36
N ASP A 295 1.47 -22.33 35.94
CA ASP A 295 1.04 -21.98 37.30
C ASP A 295 0.04 -20.80 37.33
N PRO A 296 -1.19 -21.00 37.81
CA PRO A 296 -2.22 -19.94 37.94
C PRO A 296 -1.82 -18.79 38.87
N HIS A 297 -0.84 -18.98 39.74
CA HIS A 297 -0.42 -18.00 40.75
C HIS A 297 0.69 -17.06 40.28
N ASN A 298 1.23 -17.29 39.08
CA ASN A 298 2.33 -16.49 38.56
C ASN A 298 1.78 -15.25 37.84
N HIS A 299 1.86 -14.08 38.47
CA HIS A 299 1.27 -12.85 37.93
C HIS A 299 1.99 -12.28 36.69
N ASP A 300 3.08 -12.90 36.23
CA ASP A 300 3.86 -12.47 35.07
C ASP A 300 3.09 -12.55 33.73
N HIS A 301 1.98 -13.30 33.70
CA HIS A 301 1.06 -13.33 32.53
C HIS A 301 0.45 -11.97 32.19
N TYR A 302 0.36 -11.04 33.14
CA TYR A 302 -0.18 -9.70 32.90
C TYR A 302 0.79 -8.85 32.07
N ALA A 303 2.09 -8.90 32.38
CA ALA A 303 3.10 -8.14 31.64
C ALA A 303 3.19 -8.57 30.16
N LEU A 304 3.04 -9.88 29.88
CA LEU A 304 2.98 -10.40 28.52
C LEU A 304 1.75 -9.89 27.75
N ARG A 305 0.58 -9.81 28.41
CA ARG A 305 -0.64 -9.28 27.80
C ARG A 305 -0.53 -7.79 27.53
N ASP A 306 0.13 -7.04 28.41
CA ASP A 306 0.39 -5.61 28.21
C ASP A 306 1.31 -5.37 27.01
N LEU A 307 2.36 -6.20 26.86
CA LEU A 307 3.24 -6.17 25.68
C LEU A 307 2.47 -6.51 24.39
N ALA A 308 1.61 -7.54 24.42
CA ALA A 308 0.78 -7.91 23.26
C ALA A 308 -0.23 -6.81 22.90
N ALA A 309 -0.85 -6.16 23.89
CA ALA A 309 -1.77 -5.05 23.68
C ALA A 309 -1.06 -3.83 23.08
N TYR A 310 0.16 -3.52 23.56
CA TYR A 310 0.99 -2.46 23.00
C TYR A 310 1.37 -2.75 21.54
N LEU A 311 1.81 -3.97 21.24
CA LEU A 311 2.15 -4.38 19.88
C LEU A 311 0.95 -4.31 18.94
N LEU A 312 -0.24 -4.73 19.41
CA LEU A 312 -1.49 -4.60 18.68
C LEU A 312 -1.79 -3.14 18.34
N GLY A 313 -1.54 -2.22 19.29
CA GLY A 313 -1.67 -0.78 19.10
C GLY A 313 -0.74 -0.24 18.03
N ILE A 314 0.55 -0.61 18.05
CA ILE A 314 1.53 -0.24 17.01
C ILE A 314 1.03 -0.68 15.63
N VAL A 315 0.59 -1.93 15.50
CA VAL A 315 0.13 -2.48 14.22
C VAL A 315 -1.14 -1.76 13.75
N CYS A 316 -2.10 -1.50 14.64
CA CYS A 316 -3.32 -0.77 14.29
C CYS A 316 -3.05 0.69 13.89
N ASN A 317 -2.11 1.36 14.53
CA ASN A 317 -1.78 2.76 14.23
C ASN A 317 -0.96 2.88 12.94
N ARG A 318 0.00 1.97 12.70
CA ARG A 318 0.85 2.00 11.51
C ARG A 318 0.11 1.55 10.25
N PHE A 319 -0.69 0.48 10.34
CA PHE A 319 -1.31 -0.16 9.18
C PHE A 319 -2.82 0.07 9.07
N GLY A 320 -3.46 0.69 10.08
CA GLY A 320 -4.91 0.89 10.10
C GLY A 320 -5.44 1.82 9.01
N ASN A 321 -4.62 2.78 8.54
CA ASN A 321 -4.99 3.68 7.45
C ASN A 321 -4.84 3.02 6.07
N VAL A 322 -3.86 2.13 5.93
CA VAL A 322 -3.57 1.43 4.67
C VAL A 322 -4.58 0.31 4.44
N TYR A 323 -4.94 -0.42 5.50
CA TYR A 323 -5.91 -1.51 5.45
C TYR A 323 -7.20 -1.19 6.21
N TYR A 324 -8.20 -0.74 5.46
CA TYR A 324 -9.54 -0.43 5.99
C TYR A 324 -10.21 -1.62 6.70
N THR A 325 -9.85 -2.87 6.35
CA THR A 325 -10.41 -4.08 6.96
C THR A 325 -9.72 -4.50 8.26
N LEU A 326 -8.49 -4.06 8.50
CA LEU A 326 -7.68 -4.53 9.64
C LEU A 326 -8.30 -4.07 10.96
N LYS A 327 -8.49 -2.76 11.14
CA LYS A 327 -9.02 -2.18 12.38
C LYS A 327 -10.40 -2.76 12.75
N PRO A 328 -11.40 -2.87 11.85
CA PRO A 328 -12.68 -3.50 12.17
C PRO A 328 -12.61 -4.99 12.53
N ARG A 329 -11.76 -5.78 11.85
CA ARG A 329 -11.61 -7.23 12.14
C ARG A 329 -11.00 -7.47 13.52
N VAL A 330 -9.97 -6.70 13.86
CA VAL A 330 -9.32 -6.74 15.18
C VAL A 330 -10.29 -6.33 16.27
N THR A 331 -10.94 -5.17 16.08
CA THR A 331 -11.95 -4.64 17.01
C THR A 331 -13.03 -5.69 17.30
N ARG A 332 -13.57 -6.33 16.25
CA ARG A 332 -14.60 -7.37 16.39
C ARG A 332 -14.10 -8.57 17.20
N THR A 333 -12.86 -8.99 16.98
CA THR A 333 -12.27 -10.14 17.67
C THR A 333 -12.07 -9.85 19.16
N VAL A 334 -11.52 -8.67 19.48
CA VAL A 334 -11.28 -8.23 20.86
C VAL A 334 -12.60 -7.98 21.58
N LEU A 335 -13.57 -7.31 20.93
CA LEU A 335 -14.90 -7.09 21.50
C LEU A 335 -15.64 -8.41 21.77
N LYS A 336 -15.56 -9.38 20.84
CA LYS A 336 -16.13 -10.72 21.07
C LYS A 336 -15.49 -11.41 22.27
N ALA A 337 -14.20 -11.18 22.53
CA ALA A 337 -13.55 -11.70 23.71
C ALA A 337 -13.96 -10.99 25.01
N PHE A 338 -14.28 -9.70 24.94
CA PHE A 338 -14.75 -8.91 26.09
C PHE A 338 -16.21 -9.22 26.47
N LEU A 339 -17.10 -9.45 25.50
CA LEU A 339 -18.52 -9.70 25.73
C LEU A 339 -18.87 -11.16 26.08
N ASP A 340 -17.90 -12.07 26.00
CA ASP A 340 -18.13 -13.49 26.25
C ASP A 340 -17.98 -13.84 27.74
N ASN A 341 -19.12 -13.90 28.44
CA ASN A 341 -19.20 -14.20 29.87
C ASN A 341 -18.67 -15.60 30.28
N THR A 342 -18.34 -16.48 29.33
CA THR A 342 -17.79 -17.82 29.60
C THR A 342 -16.26 -17.83 29.76
N LYS A 343 -15.60 -16.71 29.46
CA LYS A 343 -14.14 -16.59 29.47
C LYS A 343 -13.61 -16.14 30.85
N PRO A 344 -12.37 -16.53 31.21
CA PRO A 344 -11.75 -16.10 32.46
C PRO A 344 -11.45 -14.59 32.45
N TYR A 345 -11.36 -13.99 33.64
CA TYR A 345 -11.06 -12.57 33.80
C TYR A 345 -9.72 -12.17 33.18
N THR A 346 -8.74 -13.08 33.18
CA THR A 346 -7.47 -12.85 32.48
C THR A 346 -7.62 -12.57 30.98
N THR A 347 -8.60 -13.17 30.30
CA THR A 347 -8.93 -12.86 28.90
C THR A 347 -9.62 -11.51 28.77
N HIS A 348 -10.50 -11.16 29.71
CA HIS A 348 -11.14 -9.84 29.74
C HIS A 348 -10.12 -8.72 29.96
N TYR A 349 -9.13 -8.91 30.85
CA TYR A 349 -8.03 -7.98 31.05
C TYR A 349 -7.28 -7.69 29.73
N GLY A 350 -6.89 -8.75 29.01
CA GLY A 350 -6.24 -8.62 27.70
C GLY A 350 -7.13 -7.91 26.68
N ALA A 351 -8.44 -8.18 26.68
CA ALA A 351 -9.36 -7.53 25.77
C ALA A 351 -9.54 -6.02 26.08
N ILE A 352 -9.62 -5.65 27.37
CA ILE A 352 -9.70 -4.25 27.81
C ILE A 352 -8.44 -3.50 27.40
N ASN A 353 -7.26 -4.04 27.70
CA ASN A 353 -6.00 -3.38 27.34
C ASN A 353 -5.79 -3.35 25.81
N GLY A 354 -6.26 -4.37 25.08
CA GLY A 354 -6.30 -4.35 23.63
C GLY A 354 -7.17 -3.23 23.06
N LEU A 355 -8.37 -3.02 23.60
CA LEU A 355 -9.25 -1.91 23.18
C LEU A 355 -8.69 -0.54 23.56
N LYS A 356 -8.01 -0.45 24.71
CA LYS A 356 -7.30 0.76 25.17
C LYS A 356 -6.31 1.26 24.13
N THR A 357 -5.54 0.37 23.49
CA THR A 357 -4.50 0.75 22.52
C THR A 357 -5.04 1.09 21.12
N MET A 358 -6.33 0.86 20.83
CA MET A 358 -6.97 1.16 19.54
C MET A 358 -7.42 2.64 19.38
N GLY A 359 -7.30 3.42 20.45
CA GLY A 359 -7.57 4.87 20.47
C GLY A 359 -8.87 5.25 21.19
N LYS A 360 -9.04 6.56 21.46
CA LYS A 360 -10.14 7.12 22.26
C LYS A 360 -11.52 6.73 21.71
N GLU A 361 -11.70 6.74 20.40
CA GLU A 361 -12.97 6.41 19.74
C GLU A 361 -13.41 4.96 20.00
N ALA A 362 -12.46 4.02 20.03
CA ALA A 362 -12.77 2.62 20.34
C ALA A 362 -13.27 2.48 21.79
N ILE A 363 -12.69 3.24 22.72
CA ILE A 363 -13.10 3.23 24.13
C ILE A 363 -14.52 3.82 24.26
N ARG A 364 -14.79 4.96 23.59
CA ARG A 364 -16.11 5.63 23.62
C ARG A 364 -17.23 4.74 23.09
N VAL A 365 -17.04 4.14 21.92
CA VAL A 365 -18.11 3.40 21.23
C VAL A 365 -18.27 1.99 21.78
N LEU A 366 -17.19 1.34 22.24
CA LEU A 366 -17.20 -0.10 22.52
C LEU A 366 -17.09 -0.44 24.00
N LEU A 367 -16.29 0.31 24.76
CA LEU A 367 -16.14 0.08 26.20
C LEU A 367 -17.30 0.72 26.96
N VAL A 368 -17.49 2.05 26.84
CA VAL A 368 -18.46 2.81 27.66
C VAL A 368 -19.86 2.20 27.71
N PRO A 369 -20.51 1.80 26.59
CA PRO A 369 -21.86 1.26 26.64
C PRO A 369 -21.98 -0.09 27.37
N ASN A 370 -20.89 -0.87 27.38
CA ASN A 370 -20.86 -2.23 27.89
C ASN A 370 -20.36 -2.32 29.34
N ILE A 371 -19.78 -1.25 29.90
CA ILE A 371 -19.24 -1.25 31.28
C ILE A 371 -20.34 -1.57 32.30
N LYS A 372 -21.54 -1.04 32.15
CA LYS A 372 -22.66 -1.31 33.08
C LYS A 372 -23.01 -2.79 33.18
N VAL A 373 -23.03 -3.48 32.04
CA VAL A 373 -23.31 -4.93 31.99
C VAL A 373 -22.14 -5.71 32.61
N TYR A 374 -20.92 -5.26 32.35
CA TYR A 374 -19.72 -5.85 32.90
C TYR A 374 -19.61 -5.68 34.43
N GLU A 375 -20.06 -4.55 34.99
CA GLU A 375 -20.07 -4.35 36.45
C GLU A 375 -20.94 -5.38 37.17
N ILE A 376 -22.09 -5.75 36.60
CA ILE A 376 -22.97 -6.78 37.18
C ILE A 376 -22.23 -8.14 37.25
N LEU A 377 -21.43 -8.44 36.23
CA LEU A 377 -20.59 -9.66 36.19
C LEU A 377 -19.47 -9.60 37.23
N VAL A 378 -18.80 -8.46 37.37
CA VAL A 378 -17.73 -8.25 38.36
C VAL A 378 -18.27 -8.34 39.78
N ARG A 379 -19.41 -7.69 40.08
CA ARG A 379 -20.07 -7.72 41.39
C ARG A 379 -20.44 -9.14 41.81
N LYS A 380 -21.00 -9.93 40.89
CA LYS A 380 -21.35 -11.34 41.15
C LYS A 380 -20.13 -12.17 41.56
N SER A 381 -18.96 -11.90 40.98
CA SER A 381 -17.72 -12.63 41.31
C SER A 381 -17.01 -12.05 42.53
N LEU A 382 -17.19 -10.78 42.85
CA LEU A 382 -16.72 -10.19 44.10
C LEU A 382 -17.45 -10.80 45.31
N GLU A 383 -18.76 -11.07 45.16
CA GLU A 383 -19.62 -11.62 46.21
C GLU A 383 -19.54 -13.16 46.33
N LYS A 384 -19.27 -13.88 45.23
CA LYS A 384 -19.35 -15.36 45.18
C LYS A 384 -18.08 -16.08 44.68
N GLY A 385 -17.03 -15.35 44.29
CA GLY A 385 -15.82 -15.91 43.68
C GLY A 385 -14.73 -16.31 44.70
N ASN A 386 -13.77 -17.10 44.22
CA ASN A 386 -12.55 -17.44 44.97
C ASN A 386 -11.67 -16.19 45.16
N ASP A 387 -10.72 -16.21 46.10
CA ASP A 387 -9.83 -15.06 46.35
C ASP A 387 -8.99 -14.67 45.11
N ASP A 388 -8.61 -15.65 44.27
CA ASP A 388 -7.95 -15.40 42.97
C ASP A 388 -8.91 -14.67 42.00
N ASP A 389 -10.17 -15.10 41.89
CA ASP A 389 -11.17 -14.46 41.02
C ASP A 389 -11.44 -13.01 41.44
N LYS A 390 -11.41 -12.72 42.75
CA LYS A 390 -11.54 -11.37 43.28
C LYS A 390 -10.35 -10.50 42.90
N TYR A 391 -9.14 -11.04 42.96
CA TYR A 391 -7.93 -10.33 42.54
C TYR A 391 -7.94 -10.03 41.04
N GLU A 392 -8.27 -11.01 40.19
CA GLU A 392 -8.37 -10.82 38.74
C GLU A 392 -9.47 -9.82 38.35
N ALA A 393 -10.62 -9.88 39.04
CA ALA A 393 -11.71 -8.94 38.84
C ALA A 393 -11.32 -7.51 39.21
N ASN A 394 -10.59 -7.30 40.32
CA ASN A 394 -10.11 -5.97 40.71
C ASN A 394 -9.09 -5.41 39.70
N ARG A 395 -8.19 -6.26 39.16
CA ARG A 395 -7.25 -5.86 38.11
C ARG A 395 -7.94 -5.49 36.79
N CYS A 396 -9.02 -6.17 36.42
CA CYS A 396 -9.84 -5.78 35.28
C CYS A 396 -10.50 -4.41 35.50
N MET A 397 -10.95 -4.14 36.73
CA MET A 397 -11.53 -2.83 37.09
C MET A 397 -10.47 -1.72 37.08
N ASP A 398 -9.24 -1.99 37.50
CA ASP A 398 -8.11 -1.07 37.35
C ASP A 398 -7.81 -0.79 35.87
N ALA A 399 -7.76 -1.83 35.03
CA ALA A 399 -7.53 -1.66 33.59
C ALA A 399 -8.65 -0.88 32.89
N LEU A 400 -9.91 -1.07 33.32
CA LEU A 400 -11.04 -0.27 32.85
C LEU A 400 -10.88 1.19 33.26
N TYR A 401 -10.50 1.45 34.50
CA TYR A 401 -10.24 2.81 34.98
C TYR A 401 -9.13 3.48 34.18
N ASP A 402 -8.00 2.79 33.99
CA ASP A 402 -6.87 3.28 33.19
C ASP A 402 -7.22 3.53 31.72
N SER A 403 -8.19 2.78 31.18
CA SER A 403 -8.70 2.99 29.83
C SER A 403 -9.59 4.25 29.77
N LEU A 404 -10.43 4.46 30.78
CA LEU A 404 -11.25 5.66 30.89
C LEU A 404 -10.38 6.92 31.06
N LEU A 405 -9.27 6.85 31.80
CA LEU A 405 -8.33 7.97 31.93
C LEU A 405 -7.82 8.50 30.57
N LEU A 406 -7.69 7.65 29.55
CA LEU A 406 -7.29 8.09 28.21
C LEU A 406 -8.36 8.90 27.47
N LEU A 407 -9.61 8.86 27.94
CA LEU A 407 -10.69 9.71 27.43
C LEU A 407 -10.58 11.15 27.92
N ARG A 408 -9.67 11.44 28.86
CA ARG A 408 -9.39 12.82 29.26
C ARG A 408 -8.96 13.62 28.03
N ASP A 409 -9.64 14.74 27.82
CA ASP A 409 -9.24 15.71 26.80
C ASP A 409 -8.38 16.78 27.46
N ASP A 410 -7.07 16.70 27.23
CA ASP A 410 -6.09 17.70 27.71
C ASP A 410 -6.31 19.10 27.08
N GLN A 411 -7.29 19.29 26.19
CA GLN A 411 -7.53 20.53 25.45
C GLN A 411 -8.80 21.31 25.87
N LEU A 412 -9.59 20.82 26.84
CA LEU A 412 -10.91 21.43 27.18
C LEU A 412 -11.07 21.95 28.62
N SER A 413 -10.07 21.81 29.49
CA SER A 413 -10.23 22.09 30.93
C SER A 413 -9.53 23.37 31.40
N THR A 414 -10.16 24.53 31.17
CA THR A 414 -9.94 25.69 32.08
C THR A 414 -11.21 26.35 32.60
N ASN A 415 -12.42 26.05 32.07
CA ASN A 415 -13.61 26.84 32.42
C ASN A 415 -14.95 26.06 32.54
N ARG A 416 -14.96 24.74 32.78
CA ARG A 416 -16.21 23.98 32.95
C ARG A 416 -16.37 23.44 34.37
N THR A 417 -17.49 23.80 35.02
CA THR A 417 -17.89 23.28 36.33
C THR A 417 -18.65 21.98 36.16
N VAL A 418 -18.29 20.96 36.95
CA VAL A 418 -18.98 19.66 37.00
C VAL A 418 -20.46 19.87 37.38
N PRO A 419 -21.44 19.34 36.62
CA PRO A 419 -22.85 19.49 36.94
C PRO A 419 -23.23 18.78 38.24
N PRO A 420 -24.15 19.33 39.07
CA PRO A 420 -24.50 18.78 40.38
C PRO A 420 -25.18 17.40 40.33
N ASN A 421 -25.69 16.97 39.16
CA ASN A 421 -26.25 15.65 38.90
C ASN A 421 -25.23 14.64 38.32
N ALA A 422 -23.93 14.95 38.32
CA ALA A 422 -22.89 14.11 37.72
C ALA A 422 -22.89 12.68 38.28
N ARG A 423 -23.15 12.49 39.58
CA ARG A 423 -23.17 11.16 40.21
C ARG A 423 -24.24 10.25 39.63
N GLY A 424 -25.48 10.75 39.47
CA GLY A 424 -26.57 9.95 38.90
C GLY A 424 -26.41 9.67 37.39
N LEU A 425 -25.78 10.59 36.64
CA LEU A 425 -25.44 10.38 35.23
C LEU A 425 -24.31 9.36 35.06
N LEU A 426 -23.28 9.42 35.90
CA LEU A 426 -22.18 8.46 35.92
C LEU A 426 -22.65 7.06 36.34
N GLU A 427 -23.52 6.96 37.35
CA GLU A 427 -24.13 5.68 37.74
C GLU A 427 -24.96 5.07 36.58
N LYS A 428 -25.60 5.92 35.76
CA LYS A 428 -26.34 5.45 34.59
C LYS A 428 -25.43 4.94 33.47
N ILE A 429 -24.24 5.52 33.30
CA ILE A 429 -23.30 5.26 32.19
C ILE A 429 -22.28 4.17 32.56
N VAL A 430 -21.60 4.31 33.69
CA VAL A 430 -20.44 3.49 34.11
C VAL A 430 -20.82 2.52 35.24
N GLY A 431 -21.95 2.72 35.91
CA GLY A 431 -22.43 1.89 37.03
C GLY A 431 -21.86 2.30 38.40
N ASN A 432 -22.34 1.66 39.47
CA ASN A 432 -22.15 2.13 40.85
C ASN A 432 -20.70 1.97 41.33
N LEU A 433 -20.05 0.82 41.10
CA LEU A 433 -18.69 0.53 41.57
C LEU A 433 -17.64 1.39 40.87
N MET A 434 -17.78 1.58 39.56
CA MET A 434 -16.88 2.47 38.82
C MET A 434 -17.13 3.93 39.17
N THR A 435 -18.37 4.33 39.42
CA THR A 435 -18.68 5.69 39.87
C THR A 435 -18.08 5.97 41.25
N GLU A 436 -18.15 5.02 42.20
CA GLU A 436 -17.47 5.16 43.49
C GLU A 436 -15.95 5.31 43.33
N LYS A 437 -15.33 4.47 42.49
CA LYS A 437 -13.88 4.53 42.23
C LYS A 437 -13.42 5.80 41.50
N ILE A 438 -14.27 6.36 40.63
CA ILE A 438 -14.04 7.65 39.95
C ILE A 438 -14.22 8.82 40.93
N MET A 439 -15.21 8.74 41.82
CA MET A 439 -15.50 9.79 42.81
C MET A 439 -14.47 9.81 43.95
N GLU A 440 -13.92 8.66 44.34
CA GLU A 440 -12.83 8.56 45.33
C GLU A 440 -11.54 9.25 44.87
N LYS A 441 -11.31 9.35 43.55
CA LYS A 441 -10.11 9.99 42.96
C LYS A 441 -10.33 11.45 42.52
N GLU A 442 -11.54 11.99 42.64
CA GLU A 442 -11.91 13.40 42.34
C GLU A 442 -11.49 13.93 40.95
N ASP A 443 -11.39 13.09 39.91
CA ASP A 443 -10.95 13.49 38.57
C ASP A 443 -12.05 14.25 37.78
N LYS A 444 -12.10 15.58 37.91
CA LYS A 444 -13.11 16.46 37.29
C LYS A 444 -13.15 16.40 35.76
N ASP A 445 -11.99 16.26 35.11
CA ASP A 445 -11.88 16.25 33.64
C ASP A 445 -12.42 14.95 33.02
N LEU A 446 -12.27 13.82 33.74
CA LEU A 446 -12.82 12.53 33.34
C LEU A 446 -14.36 12.56 33.40
N ILE A 447 -14.89 13.14 34.48
CA ILE A 447 -16.34 13.28 34.69
C ILE A 447 -16.95 14.13 33.57
N LEU A 448 -16.28 15.22 33.20
CA LEU A 448 -16.74 16.09 32.13
C LEU A 448 -16.73 15.39 30.76
N ALA A 449 -15.65 14.67 30.42
CA ALA A 449 -15.54 13.94 29.14
C ALA A 449 -16.59 12.83 28.98
N LEU A 450 -16.99 12.18 30.08
CA LEU A 450 -18.01 11.13 30.07
C LEU A 450 -19.45 11.67 30.03
N VAL A 451 -19.67 12.89 30.55
CA VAL A 451 -20.99 13.52 30.67
C VAL A 451 -21.34 14.37 29.43
N ASP A 452 -20.39 15.09 28.85
CA ASP A 452 -20.64 16.00 27.71
C ASP A 452 -20.98 15.25 26.42
N GLU A 453 -20.48 14.03 26.20
CA GLU A 453 -20.62 13.32 24.92
C GLU A 453 -21.86 12.40 24.83
N ASN A 454 -22.51 12.08 25.96
CA ASN A 454 -23.75 11.29 25.99
C ASN A 454 -25.03 12.15 25.92
N ASN A 455 -24.88 13.47 25.77
CA ASN A 455 -25.98 14.38 25.48
C ASN A 455 -25.83 14.85 24.02
N PRO A 456 -26.29 14.06 23.02
CA PRO A 456 -26.38 14.57 21.67
C PRO A 456 -27.39 15.72 21.69
N ALA A 457 -26.95 16.92 21.36
CA ALA A 457 -27.86 17.97 20.91
C ALA A 457 -28.64 17.50 19.67
#